data_AF-A0A3D6EGT6-F1
#
_entry.id   AF-A0A3D6EGT6-F1
#
_cell.length_a   1.000
_cell.length_b   1.000
_cell.length_c   1.000
_cell.angle_alpha   90.00
_cell.angle_beta   90.00
_cell.angle_gamma   90.00
#
_symmetry.space_group_name_H-M   'P 1'
#
loop_
_entity.id
_entity.type
_entity.pdbx_description
1 polymer ?
#
loop_
_entity_poly.entity_id
_entity_poly.type
_entity_poly.pdbx_seq_one_letter_code
_entity_poly.pdbx_strand_id
1 'polypeptide(L)'
;MKLKDILGNWIFRNVALAVVLISVFLVVVNCSLSMCTRHGQEIPVPDFYGKSFDEALADADSAGISVVVTDSVYVRGLAPGAIYMQTPKAGSHVKKG
;
A
#
# COMPACT_ATOMS: atom_id res chain seq x y z
N MET A 1 -27.06 -35.23 -25.08
CA MET A 1 -27.64 -33.87 -25.06
C MET A 1 -26.77 -32.99 -25.96
N LYS A 2 -27.31 -32.42 -27.04
CA LYS A 2 -26.47 -31.67 -28.01
C LYS A 2 -26.10 -30.31 -27.41
N LEU A 3 -24.83 -29.94 -27.50
CA LEU A 3 -24.30 -28.68 -26.95
C LEU A 3 -25.04 -27.43 -27.47
N LYS A 4 -25.50 -27.48 -28.73
CA LYS A 4 -26.26 -26.39 -29.38
C LYS A 4 -27.63 -26.13 -28.74
N ASP A 5 -28.29 -27.17 -28.22
CA ASP A 5 -29.61 -27.04 -27.59
C ASP A 5 -29.50 -26.38 -26.21
N ILE A 6 -28.38 -26.57 -25.51
CA ILE A 6 -28.09 -25.92 -24.22
C ILE A 6 -27.80 -24.43 -24.41
N LEU A 7 -27.01 -24.09 -25.44
CA LEU A 7 -26.60 -22.71 -25.75
C LEU A 7 -27.75 -21.84 -26.33
N GLY A 8 -28.74 -22.46 -26.98
CA GLY A 8 -29.89 -21.75 -27.55
C GLY A 8 -31.01 -21.42 -26.56
N ASN A 9 -30.98 -21.99 -25.35
CA ASN A 9 -32.04 -21.82 -24.37
C ASN A 9 -32.02 -20.41 -23.76
N TRP A 10 -33.20 -19.79 -23.67
CA TRP A 10 -33.37 -18.43 -23.14
C TRP A 10 -32.84 -18.29 -21.70
N ILE A 11 -32.99 -19.34 -20.89
CA ILE A 11 -32.47 -19.43 -19.51
C ILE A 11 -30.94 -19.37 -19.53
N PHE A 12 -30.29 -20.17 -20.36
CA PHE A 12 -28.83 -20.21 -20.44
C PHE A 12 -28.25 -18.86 -20.88
N ARG A 13 -28.88 -18.18 -21.85
CA ARG A 13 -28.49 -16.83 -22.27
C ARG A 13 -28.55 -15.81 -21.12
N ASN A 14 -29.63 -15.83 -20.34
CA ASN A 14 -29.78 -14.92 -19.20
C ASN A 14 -28.80 -15.23 -18.07
N VAL A 15 -28.55 -16.51 -17.78
CA VAL A 15 -27.55 -16.93 -16.78
C VAL A 15 -26.14 -16.54 -17.21
N ALA A 16 -25.77 -16.77 -18.48
CA ALA A 16 -24.49 -16.34 -19.01
C ALA A 16 -24.33 -14.82 -18.92
N LEU A 17 -25.37 -14.05 -19.26
CA LEU A 17 -25.36 -12.59 -19.14
C LEU A 17 -25.21 -12.13 -17.68
N ALA A 18 -25.89 -12.79 -16.74
CA ALA A 18 -25.75 -12.51 -15.32
C ALA A 18 -24.33 -12.78 -14.81
N VAL A 19 -23.71 -13.90 -15.21
CA VAL A 19 -22.32 -14.22 -14.87
C VAL A 19 -21.35 -13.16 -15.42
N VAL A 20 -21.55 -12.73 -16.67
CA VAL A 20 -20.75 -11.66 -17.26
C VAL A 20 -20.92 -10.37 -16.47
N LEU A 21 -22.15 -9.95 -16.16
CA LEU A 21 -22.40 -8.74 -15.36
C LEU A 21 -21.74 -8.80 -13.98
N ILE A 22 -21.84 -9.94 -13.28
CA ILE A 22 -21.20 -10.13 -11.97
C ILE A 22 -19.67 -10.05 -12.11
N SER A 23 -19.09 -10.70 -13.12
CA SER A 23 -17.64 -10.65 -13.36
C SER A 23 -17.15 -9.22 -13.62
N VAL A 24 -17.87 -8.46 -14.45
CA VAL A 24 -17.56 -7.05 -14.73
C VAL A 24 -17.68 -6.21 -13.45
N PHE A 25 -18.74 -6.41 -12.67
CA PHE A 25 -18.91 -5.72 -11.40
C PHE A 25 -17.75 -6.00 -10.42
N LEU A 26 -17.33 -7.26 -10.28
CA LEU A 26 -16.19 -7.63 -9.45
C LEU A 26 -14.89 -6.98 -9.92
N VAL A 27 -14.64 -6.93 -11.23
CA VAL A 27 -13.45 -6.27 -11.80
C VAL A 27 -13.48 -4.77 -11.51
N VAL A 28 -14.62 -4.11 -11.70
CA VAL A 28 -14.78 -2.67 -11.42
C VAL A 28 -14.55 -2.37 -9.95
N VAL A 29 -15.13 -3.16 -9.04
CA VAL A 29 -14.95 -2.99 -7.59
C VAL A 29 -13.49 -3.18 -7.21
N ASN A 30 -12.82 -4.23 -7.68
CA ASN A 30 -11.40 -4.46 -7.40
C ASN A 30 -10.50 -3.35 -7.94
N CYS A 31 -10.75 -2.89 -9.17
CA CYS A 31 -10.01 -1.77 -9.77
C CYS A 31 -10.21 -0.48 -8.96
N SER A 32 -11.44 -0.19 -8.55
CA SER A 32 -11.79 0.97 -7.73
C SER A 32 -11.12 0.91 -6.36
N LEU A 33 -11.16 -0.25 -5.69
CA LEU A 33 -10.49 -0.48 -4.41
C LEU A 33 -8.97 -0.30 -4.54
N SER A 34 -8.36 -0.84 -5.58
CA SER A 34 -6.92 -0.69 -5.84
C SER A 34 -6.53 0.78 -5.99
N MET A 35 -7.34 1.57 -6.71
CA MET A 35 -7.10 2.99 -6.93
C MET A 35 -7.30 3.81 -5.65
N CYS A 36 -8.43 3.65 -4.96
CA CYS A 36 -8.77 4.42 -3.77
C CYS A 36 -7.85 4.12 -2.58
N THR A 37 -7.50 2.84 -2.39
CA THR A 37 -6.72 2.41 -1.21
C THR A 37 -5.23 2.33 -1.48
N ARG A 38 -4.77 2.51 -2.73
CA ARG A 38 -3.38 2.23 -3.14
C ARG A 38 -2.95 0.84 -2.67
N HIS A 39 -3.79 -0.15 -2.97
CA HIS A 39 -3.61 -1.51 -2.49
C HIS A 39 -2.29 -2.09 -3.03
N GLY A 40 -1.48 -2.67 -2.14
CA GLY A 40 -0.16 -3.22 -2.49
C GLY A 40 0.94 -2.18 -2.75
N GLN A 41 0.69 -0.88 -2.57
CA GLN A 41 1.72 0.15 -2.68
C GLN A 41 2.31 0.47 -1.32
N GLU A 42 3.40 -0.21 -0.98
CA GLU A 42 4.12 -0.04 0.27
C GLU A 42 5.61 0.23 0.04
N ILE A 43 6.20 0.99 0.94
CA ILE A 43 7.58 1.45 0.90
C ILE A 43 8.25 0.99 2.19
N PRO A 44 9.41 0.30 2.13
CA PRO A 44 10.16 -0.06 3.32
C PRO A 44 10.74 1.21 3.97
N VAL A 45 10.59 1.32 5.29
CA VAL A 45 11.11 2.46 6.06
C VAL A 45 12.64 2.33 6.19
N PRO A 46 13.43 3.35 5.78
CA PRO A 46 14.87 3.36 5.98
C PRO A 46 15.26 3.30 7.46
N ASP A 47 16.50 2.90 7.73
CA ASP A 47 17.08 3.05 9.06
C ASP A 47 17.61 4.48 9.24
N PHE A 48 17.03 5.17 10.22
CA PHE A 48 17.37 6.53 10.61
C PHE A 48 18.23 6.56 11.88
N TYR A 49 18.46 5.42 12.55
CA TYR A 49 19.19 5.40 13.81
C TYR A 49 20.59 6.02 13.68
N GLY A 50 20.91 6.95 14.58
CA GLY A 50 22.21 7.61 14.64
C GLY A 50 22.44 8.70 13.58
N LYS A 51 21.54 8.84 12.58
CA LYS A 51 21.60 9.93 11.61
C LYS A 51 21.16 11.25 12.22
N SER A 52 21.71 12.35 11.69
CA SER A 52 21.15 13.67 11.94
C SER A 52 19.74 13.78 11.37
N PHE A 53 18.95 14.72 11.90
CA PHE A 53 17.61 14.97 11.38
C PHE A 53 17.62 15.35 9.89
N ASP A 54 18.60 16.13 9.44
CA ASP A 54 18.71 16.56 8.04
C ASP A 54 19.02 15.40 7.09
N GLU A 55 19.91 14.47 7.48
CA GLU A 55 20.20 13.27 6.71
C GLU A 55 18.98 12.34 6.63
N ALA A 56 18.27 12.16 7.75
CA ALA A 56 17.07 11.35 7.78
C ALA A 56 15.94 11.95 6.95
N LEU A 57 15.82 13.29 6.94
CA LEU A 57 14.87 14.00 6.08
C LEU A 57 15.18 13.79 4.60
N ALA A 58 16.45 13.92 4.20
CA ALA A 58 16.87 13.67 2.82
C ALA A 58 16.60 12.22 2.38
N ASP A 59 16.89 11.25 3.25
CA ASP A 59 16.60 9.83 2.99
C ASP A 59 15.10 9.57 2.89
N ALA A 60 14.31 10.15 3.79
CA ALA A 60 12.85 10.02 3.79
C ALA A 60 12.23 10.61 2.52
N ASP A 61 12.65 11.81 2.12
CA ASP A 61 12.20 12.46 0.88
C ASP A 61 12.55 11.63 -0.36
N SER A 62 13.76 11.05 -0.39
CA SER A 62 14.19 10.15 -1.47
C SER A 62 13.33 8.87 -1.54
N ALA A 63 12.86 8.38 -0.39
CA ALA A 63 11.95 7.25 -0.27
C ALA A 63 10.47 7.64 -0.46
N GLY A 64 10.14 8.93 -0.53
CA GLY A 64 8.76 9.43 -0.60
C GLY A 64 7.97 9.23 0.71
N ILE A 65 8.66 9.31 1.85
CA ILE A 65 8.13 9.16 3.20
C ILE A 65 8.23 10.52 3.91
N SER A 66 7.20 10.91 4.65
CA SER A 66 7.27 12.08 5.53
C SER A 66 7.74 11.69 6.93
N VAL A 67 8.61 12.51 7.52
CA VAL A 67 9.15 12.32 8.88
C VAL A 67 8.84 13.51 9.76
N VAL A 68 8.52 13.23 11.02
CA VAL A 68 8.21 14.25 12.05
C VAL A 68 8.90 13.89 13.36
N VAL A 69 9.42 14.90 14.05
CA VAL A 69 9.99 14.72 15.40
C VAL A 69 8.84 14.65 16.40
N THR A 70 8.73 13.52 17.10
CA THR A 70 7.68 13.34 18.12
C THR A 70 8.14 13.77 19.52
N ASP A 71 9.39 13.50 19.87
CA ASP A 71 9.98 13.81 21.17
C ASP A 71 11.50 13.93 21.07
N SER A 72 12.13 14.54 22.07
CA SER A 72 13.57 14.66 22.21
C SER A 72 14.00 14.11 23.57
N VAL A 73 14.97 13.19 23.57
CA VAL A 73 15.50 12.56 24.78
C VAL A 73 17.01 12.70 24.84
N TYR A 74 17.56 12.76 26.06
CA TYR A 74 19.00 12.71 26.26
C TYR A 74 19.48 11.26 26.31
N VAL A 75 20.36 10.88 25.38
CA VAL A 75 20.96 9.55 25.32
C VAL A 75 22.48 9.69 25.42
N ARG A 76 23.06 9.12 26.47
CA ARG A 76 24.50 9.13 26.67
C ARG A 76 25.19 8.36 25.53
N GLY A 77 26.14 9.00 24.86
CA GLY A 77 26.91 8.40 23.77
C GLY A 77 26.32 8.61 22.38
N LEU A 78 25.16 9.26 22.25
CA LEU A 78 24.62 9.68 20.96
C LEU A 78 24.94 11.15 20.69
N ALA A 79 25.18 11.51 19.43
CA ALA A 79 25.41 12.90 19.05
C ALA A 79 24.14 13.75 19.27
N PRO A 80 24.27 15.05 19.63
CA PRO A 80 23.12 15.95 19.72
C PRO A 80 22.34 16.01 18.41
N GLY A 81 21.02 15.89 18.48
CA GLY A 81 20.15 15.95 17.30
C GLY A 81 20.14 14.68 16.45
N ALA A 82 20.87 13.63 16.85
CA ALA A 82 20.79 12.33 16.18
C ALA A 82 19.53 11.56 16.58
N ILE A 83 18.98 10.81 15.64
CA ILE A 83 17.77 10.02 15.85
C ILE A 83 18.11 8.79 16.69
N TYR A 84 17.52 8.73 17.88
CA TYR A 84 17.66 7.58 18.78
C TYR A 84 16.65 6.47 18.48
N MET A 85 15.43 6.84 18.07
CA MET A 85 14.34 5.89 17.86
C MET A 85 13.44 6.38 16.72
N GLN A 86 12.95 5.44 15.94
CA GLN A 86 11.96 5.67 14.89
C GLN A 86 10.73 4.79 15.10
N THR A 87 9.57 5.32 14.72
CA THR A 87 8.34 4.55 14.56
C THR A 87 7.72 4.96 13.23
N PRO A 88 7.46 4.03 12.29
CA PRO A 88 7.71 2.58 12.37
C PRO A 88 9.19 2.18 12.38
N LYS A 89 9.48 0.93 12.77
CA LYS A 89 10.86 0.38 12.79
C LYS A 89 11.43 0.29 11.37
N ALA A 90 12.75 0.34 11.25
CA ALA A 90 13.44 0.10 9.99
C ALA A 90 12.97 -1.22 9.35
N GLY A 91 12.77 -1.21 8.03
CA GLY A 91 12.22 -2.35 7.27
C GLY A 91 10.72 -2.59 7.43
N SER A 92 10.02 -1.83 8.27
CA SER A 92 8.54 -1.84 8.26
C SER A 92 8.02 -1.26 6.96
N HIS A 93 6.79 -1.58 6.60
CA HIS A 93 6.15 -1.11 5.37
C HIS A 93 5.16 0.02 5.67
N VAL A 94 5.32 1.15 4.97
CA VAL A 94 4.42 2.30 5.05
C VAL A 94 3.88 2.66 3.67
N LYS A 95 2.77 3.41 3.63
CA LYS A 95 2.32 4.02 2.38
C LYS A 95 3.11 5.30 2.13
N LYS A 96 3.40 5.58 0.85
CA LYS A 96 3.86 6.91 0.41
C LYS A 96 2.96 8.01 0.98
N GLY A 97 3.56 9.10 1.45
CA GLY A 97 2.87 10.24 2.03
C GLY A 97 3.50 10.70 3.33
#